data_AF-A0A351ABA5-F1
#
_entry.id   AF-A0A351ABA5-F1
#
_cell.length_a   1.000
_cell.length_b   1.000
_cell.length_c   1.000
_cell.angle_alpha   90.00
_cell.angle_beta   90.00
_cell.angle_gamma   90.00
#
_symmetry.space_group_name_H-M   'P 1'
#
loop_
_entity.id
_entity.type
_entity.pdbx_description
1 polymer ?
#
loop_
_entity_poly.entity_id
_entity_poly.type
_entity_poly.pdbx_seq_one_letter_code
_entity_poly.pdbx_strand_id
1 'polypeptide(L)'
;MVVGQVGEYAVNGVLGKCGLIATPFAGNVPGFDVLVVDDKLNCLPIQVKTSSGSQWITGAPTKYVVVKKDGKRLILGETLTPKNPDLIRVYVSLGKNGGADRFFVLMEREFFTAIVTYL
;
A
#
# COMPACT_ATOMS: atom_id res chain seq x y z
N MET A 1 8.68 6.14 -10.47
CA MET A 1 8.63 4.93 -11.32
C MET A 1 9.57 3.84 -10.81
N VAL A 2 10.89 4.06 -10.80
CA VAL A 2 11.86 3.00 -10.39
C VAL A 2 11.65 2.50 -8.96
N VAL A 3 11.49 3.40 -7.98
CA VAL A 3 11.31 3.02 -6.57
C VAL A 3 10.06 2.18 -6.32
N GLY A 4 8.94 2.49 -7.00
CA GLY A 4 7.70 1.72 -6.89
C GLY A 4 7.91 0.27 -7.35
N GLN A 5 8.43 0.12 -8.58
CA GLN A 5 8.73 -1.17 -9.19
C GLN A 5 9.71 -1.98 -8.34
N VAL A 6 10.78 -1.37 -7.82
CA VAL A 6 11.73 -2.07 -6.94
C VAL A 6 11.02 -2.70 -5.75
N GLY A 7 10.07 -1.99 -5.12
CA GLY A 7 9.31 -2.56 -4.02
C GLY A 7 8.30 -3.63 -4.44
N GLU A 8 7.66 -3.49 -5.61
CA GLU A 8 6.78 -4.53 -6.16
C GLU A 8 7.54 -5.85 -6.38
N TYR A 9 8.74 -5.79 -6.98
CA TYR A 9 9.61 -6.95 -7.16
C TYR A 9 10.18 -7.49 -5.85
N ALA A 10 10.49 -6.62 -4.88
CA ALA A 10 10.93 -7.06 -3.55
C ALA A 10 9.85 -7.85 -2.82
N VAL A 11 8.59 -7.37 -2.87
CA VAL A 11 7.42 -8.09 -2.34
C VAL A 11 7.24 -9.42 -3.06
N ASN A 12 7.34 -9.43 -4.39
CA ASN A 12 7.28 -10.66 -5.19
C ASN A 12 8.34 -11.68 -4.75
N GLY A 13 9.57 -11.24 -4.49
CA GLY A 13 10.65 -12.09 -3.99
C GLY A 13 10.38 -12.67 -2.59
N VAL A 14 9.78 -11.89 -1.69
CA VAL A 14 9.37 -12.38 -0.36
C VAL A 14 8.25 -13.42 -0.48
N LEU A 15 7.23 -13.15 -1.30
CA LEU A 15 6.12 -14.08 -1.54
C LEU A 15 6.63 -15.41 -2.14
N GLY A 16 7.54 -15.35 -3.10
CA GLY A 16 8.17 -16.54 -3.67
C GLY A 16 8.95 -17.36 -2.63
N LYS A 17 9.64 -16.72 -1.69
CA LYS A 17 10.30 -17.40 -0.55
C LYS A 17 9.30 -18.07 0.39
N CYS A 18 8.06 -17.57 0.46
CA CYS A 18 6.96 -18.21 1.18
C CYS A 18 6.28 -19.34 0.39
N GLY A 19 6.78 -19.68 -0.80
CA GLY A 19 6.19 -20.70 -1.67
C GLY A 19 4.93 -20.24 -2.41
N LEU A 20 4.66 -18.93 -2.45
CA LEU A 20 3.51 -18.36 -3.12
C LEU A 20 3.86 -17.99 -4.57
N ILE A 21 2.92 -18.25 -5.48
CA ILE A 21 3.02 -17.79 -6.88
C ILE A 21 2.47 -16.38 -6.93
N ALA A 22 3.30 -15.42 -7.30
CA ALA A 22 2.92 -14.02 -7.38
C ALA A 22 3.48 -13.38 -8.66
N THR A 23 2.79 -12.34 -9.14
CA THR A 23 3.24 -11.56 -10.29
C THR A 23 2.97 -10.07 -10.10
N PRO A 24 3.98 -9.20 -10.26
CA PRO A 24 3.78 -7.76 -10.39
C PRO A 24 3.31 -7.41 -11.81
N PHE A 25 2.50 -6.36 -11.95
CA PHE A 25 1.97 -5.94 -13.25
C PHE A 25 2.85 -4.85 -13.89
N ALA A 26 3.12 -5.00 -15.19
CA ALA A 26 3.80 -3.97 -15.96
C ALA A 26 2.84 -2.80 -16.24
N GLY A 27 2.82 -1.81 -15.34
CA GLY A 27 2.01 -0.60 -15.48
C GLY A 27 1.05 -0.38 -14.32
N ASN A 28 0.32 0.73 -14.36
CA ASN A 28 -0.61 1.08 -13.29
C ASN A 28 -1.93 0.32 -13.48
N VAL A 29 -2.12 -0.74 -12.70
CA VAL A 29 -3.41 -1.41 -12.59
C VAL A 29 -4.25 -0.69 -11.53
N PRO A 30 -5.51 -0.33 -11.80
CA PRO A 30 -6.34 0.35 -10.81
C PRO A 30 -6.54 -0.51 -9.54
N GLY A 31 -5.91 -0.10 -8.44
CA GLY A 31 -6.22 -0.56 -7.09
C GLY A 31 -5.33 -1.66 -6.51
N PHE A 32 -4.41 -2.24 -7.27
CA PHE A 32 -3.40 -3.19 -6.77
C PHE A 32 -2.16 -3.20 -7.67
N ASP A 33 -1.04 -3.71 -7.17
CA ASP A 33 0.24 -3.75 -7.91
C ASP A 33 0.77 -5.19 -8.10
N VAL A 34 0.44 -6.11 -7.19
CA VAL A 34 0.84 -7.53 -7.22
C VAL A 34 -0.39 -8.42 -7.10
N LEU A 35 -0.44 -9.53 -7.84
CA LEU A 35 -1.46 -10.56 -7.69
C LEU A 35 -0.81 -11.86 -7.23
N VAL A 36 -1.34 -12.44 -6.15
CA VAL A 36 -0.96 -13.77 -5.65
C VAL A 36 -1.98 -14.78 -6.10
N VAL A 37 -1.54 -15.98 -6.47
CA VAL A 37 -2.39 -17.08 -6.92
C VAL A 37 -2.06 -18.34 -6.14
N ASP A 38 -3.09 -19.06 -5.69
CA ASP A 38 -2.94 -20.38 -5.04
C ASP A 38 -3.07 -21.54 -6.05
N ASP A 39 -2.93 -22.78 -5.57
CA ASP A 39 -3.06 -23.99 -6.37
C ASP A 39 -4.46 -24.23 -6.97
N LYS A 40 -5.47 -23.56 -6.41
CA LYS A 40 -6.87 -23.60 -6.86
C LYS A 40 -7.23 -22.43 -7.77
N LEU A 41 -6.25 -21.63 -8.19
CA LEU A 41 -6.42 -20.44 -9.03
C LEU A 41 -7.20 -19.29 -8.34
N ASN A 42 -7.33 -19.33 -7.01
CA ASN A 42 -7.85 -18.17 -6.27
C ASN A 42 -6.79 -17.07 -6.29
N CYS A 43 -7.24 -15.85 -6.57
CA CYS A 43 -6.36 -14.71 -6.74
C CYS A 43 -6.57 -13.70 -5.60
N LEU A 44 -5.48 -13.23 -5.01
CA LEU A 44 -5.50 -12.19 -3.98
C LEU A 44 -4.71 -10.97 -4.45
N PRO A 45 -5.36 -9.80 -4.64
CA PRO A 45 -4.67 -8.57 -5.03
C PRO A 45 -3.97 -7.91 -3.83
N ILE A 46 -2.76 -7.44 -4.05
CA ILE A 46 -1.93 -6.72 -3.07
C ILE A 46 -1.56 -5.35 -3.62
N GLN A 47 -1.79 -4.30 -2.83
CA GLN A 47 -1.29 -2.97 -3.12
C GLN A 47 0.05 -2.74 -2.41
N VAL A 48 1.06 -2.31 -3.14
CA VAL A 48 2.39 -2.00 -2.66
C VAL A 48 2.59 -0.47 -2.55
N LYS A 49 3.29 -0.04 -1.51
CA LYS A 49 3.72 1.35 -1.31
C LYS A 49 5.17 1.38 -0.87
N THR A 50 6.04 1.94 -1.70
CA THR A 50 7.49 1.84 -1.52
C THR A 50 8.14 3.19 -1.25
N SER A 51 8.85 3.32 -0.12
CA SER A 51 9.65 4.50 0.22
C SER A 51 11.14 4.16 0.28
N SER A 52 11.97 5.06 -0.25
CA SER A 52 13.44 5.04 -0.14
C SER A 52 13.98 6.08 0.86
N GLY A 53 13.09 6.76 1.60
CA GLY A 53 13.41 7.85 2.52
C GLY A 53 12.71 7.73 3.88
N SER A 54 12.83 8.76 4.71
CA SER A 54 12.17 8.83 6.02
C SER A 54 10.70 9.26 5.96
N GLN A 55 10.23 9.71 4.79
CA GLN A 55 8.83 10.06 4.60
C GLN A 55 8.01 8.80 4.37
N TRP A 56 7.00 8.63 5.20
CA TRP A 56 6.00 7.59 5.04
C TRP A 56 5.02 7.98 3.93
N ILE A 57 4.67 7.02 3.09
CA ILE A 57 3.67 7.24 2.04
C ILE A 57 2.30 7.25 2.70
N THR A 58 1.87 8.43 3.13
CA THR A 58 0.48 8.66 3.49
C THR A 58 -0.29 8.87 2.19
N GLY A 59 -1.38 8.13 2.00
CA GLY A 59 -2.31 8.42 0.92
C GLY A 59 -2.93 9.81 1.12
N ALA A 60 -3.48 10.40 0.05
CA ALA A 60 -4.19 11.66 0.17
C ALA A 60 -5.30 11.55 1.25
N PRO A 61 -5.36 12.45 2.24
CA PRO A 61 -6.37 12.42 3.31
C PRO A 61 -7.82 12.39 2.79
N THR A 62 -8.04 12.95 1.60
CA THR A 62 -9.32 12.93 0.85
C THR A 62 -9.86 11.52 0.56
N LYS A 63 -9.05 10.46 0.70
CA LYS A 63 -9.51 9.08 0.61
C LYS A 63 -10.27 8.60 1.85
N TYR A 64 -10.04 9.24 3.00
CA TYR A 64 -10.48 8.75 4.30
C TYR A 64 -11.36 9.76 5.04
N VAL A 65 -11.24 11.04 4.71
CA VAL A 65 -12.05 12.12 5.29
C VAL A 65 -12.46 13.11 4.21
N VAL A 66 -13.65 13.70 4.37
CA VAL A 66 -14.06 14.84 3.53
C VAL A 66 -13.12 16.01 3.85
N VAL A 67 -12.42 16.53 2.85
CA VAL A 67 -11.56 17.71 3.03
C VAL A 67 -12.18 18.89 2.30
N LYS A 68 -12.49 19.95 3.05
CA LYS A 68 -12.88 21.26 2.51
C LYS A 68 -11.73 22.24 2.69
N LYS A 69 -11.54 23.14 1.73
CA LYS A 69 -10.52 24.19 1.81
C LYS A 69 -11.20 25.53 2.12
N ASP A 70 -10.71 26.23 3.12
CA ASP A 70 -11.13 27.58 3.48
C ASP A 70 -9.90 28.49 3.55
N GLY A 71 -9.63 29.22 2.46
CA GLY A 71 -8.41 30.00 2.29
C GLY A 71 -7.14 29.15 2.43
N LYS A 72 -6.39 29.36 3.53
CA LYS A 72 -5.17 28.61 3.88
C LYS A 72 -5.42 27.44 4.83
N ARG A 73 -6.67 27.21 5.26
CA ARG A 73 -7.06 26.14 6.18
C ARG A 73 -7.61 24.94 5.42
N LEU A 74 -7.33 23.75 5.93
CA LEU A 74 -8.02 22.52 5.56
C LEU A 74 -8.97 22.16 6.70
N ILE A 75 -10.24 21.98 6.35
CA ILE A 75 -11.30 21.57 7.27
C ILE A 75 -11.58 20.10 6.99
N LEU A 76 -11.35 19.24 7.98
CA LEU A 76 -11.70 17.83 7.92
C LEU A 76 -13.16 17.67 8.34
N GLY A 77 -13.94 16.97 7.53
CA GLY A 77 -15.35 16.66 7.77
C GLY A 77 -15.54 15.19 8.13
N GLU A 78 -16.66 14.62 7.69
CA GLU A 78 -17.01 13.23 7.96
C GLU A 78 -15.97 12.24 7.41
N THR A 79 -15.84 11.11 8.10
CA THR A 79 -15.01 10.00 7.65
C THR A 79 -15.68 9.30 6.46
N LEU A 80 -14.86 8.85 5.51
CA LEU A 80 -15.31 8.11 4.34
C LEU A 80 -15.10 6.62 4.56
N THR A 81 -15.97 5.78 3.98
CA THR A 81 -15.78 4.33 4.06
C THR A 81 -14.72 3.87 3.05
N PRO A 82 -13.75 3.02 3.45
CA PRO A 82 -12.77 2.45 2.52
C PRO A 82 -13.47 1.55 1.50
N LYS A 83 -13.14 1.74 0.21
CA LYS A 83 -13.77 0.98 -0.90
C LYS A 83 -13.52 -0.53 -0.84
N ASN A 84 -12.31 -0.91 -0.47
CA ASN A 84 -11.87 -2.31 -0.41
C ASN A 84 -11.22 -2.57 0.97
N PRO A 85 -12.00 -2.75 2.05
CA PRO A 85 -11.49 -2.84 3.41
C PRO A 85 -10.53 -4.01 3.64
N ASP A 86 -10.69 -5.09 2.87
CA ASP A 86 -9.90 -6.32 2.97
C ASP A 86 -8.69 -6.33 2.02
N LEU A 87 -8.46 -5.25 1.27
CA LEU A 87 -7.29 -5.12 0.40
C LEU A 87 -6.03 -5.14 1.25
N ILE A 88 -5.16 -6.12 1.01
CA ILE A 88 -3.85 -6.21 1.65
C ILE A 88 -2.96 -5.11 1.09
N ARG A 89 -2.34 -4.35 2.00
CA ARG A 89 -1.31 -3.38 1.70
C ARG A 89 0.02 -3.83 2.24
N VAL A 90 1.04 -3.74 1.39
CA VAL A 90 2.43 -3.97 1.78
C VAL A 90 3.20 -2.67 1.61
N TYR A 91 3.66 -2.13 2.74
CA TYR A 91 4.55 -0.99 2.75
C TYR A 91 5.99 -1.48 2.79
N VAL A 92 6.80 -0.98 1.86
CA VAL A 92 8.20 -1.37 1.71
C VAL A 92 9.06 -0.15 2.02
N SER A 93 9.87 -0.26 3.06
CA SER A 93 10.95 0.68 3.36
C SER A 93 12.23 0.09 2.79
N LEU A 94 12.69 0.60 1.64
CA LEU A 94 13.92 0.12 1.01
C LEU A 94 15.13 0.48 1.85
N GLY A 95 16.03 -0.50 2.04
CA GLY A 95 17.30 -0.30 2.69
C GLY A 95 18.22 0.60 1.87
N LYS A 96 19.10 1.35 2.56
CA LYS A 96 20.17 2.14 1.92
C LYS A 96 21.49 1.41 2.05
N ASN A 97 22.38 1.57 1.06
CA ASN A 97 23.77 1.11 1.11
C ASN A 97 23.92 -0.37 1.51
N GLY A 98 23.09 -1.26 0.96
CA GLY A 98 23.11 -2.69 1.28
C GLY A 98 22.39 -3.08 2.59
N GLY A 99 21.74 -2.12 3.26
CA GLY A 99 20.83 -2.41 4.37
C GLY A 99 19.62 -3.23 3.92
N ALA A 100 19.05 -3.99 4.86
CA ALA A 100 17.88 -4.83 4.59
C ALA A 100 16.61 -3.99 4.35
N ASP A 101 15.79 -4.45 3.41
CA ASP A 101 14.43 -3.93 3.23
C ASP A 101 13.55 -4.33 4.40
N ARG A 102 12.60 -3.45 4.76
CA ARG A 102 11.59 -3.73 5.79
C ARG A 102 10.21 -3.71 5.17
N PHE A 103 9.38 -4.67 5.57
CA PHE A 103 8.04 -4.89 5.05
C PHE A 103 7.03 -4.74 6.19
N PHE A 104 5.96 -4.00 5.94
CA PHE A 104 4.84 -3.84 6.86
C PHE A 104 3.57 -4.24 6.14
N VAL A 105 2.83 -5.19 6.72
CA VAL A 105 1.62 -5.76 6.14
C VAL A 105 0.43 -5.35 6.98
N LEU A 106 -0.59 -4.79 6.33
CA LEU A 106 -1.85 -4.41 6.96
C LEU A 106 -2.97 -4.36 5.92
N MET A 107 -4.20 -4.50 6.37
CA MET A 107 -5.39 -4.32 5.55
C MET A 107 -5.78 -2.86 5.45
N GLU A 108 -6.51 -2.49 4.39
CA GLU A 108 -7.02 -1.13 4.22
C GLU A 108 -7.86 -0.66 5.40
N ARG A 109 -8.67 -1.54 6.01
CA ARG A 109 -9.45 -1.21 7.21
C ARG A 109 -8.58 -0.84 8.42
N GLU A 110 -7.43 -1.48 8.57
CA GLU A 110 -6.49 -1.22 9.67
C GLU A 110 -5.80 0.13 9.44
N PHE A 111 -5.39 0.39 8.21
CA PHE A 111 -4.83 1.68 7.82
C PHE A 111 -5.84 2.83 7.98
N PHE A 112 -7.08 2.61 7.53
CA PHE A 112 -8.18 3.55 7.71
C PHE A 112 -8.42 3.87 9.19
N THR A 113 -8.49 2.84 10.03
CA THR A 113 -8.69 3.00 11.48
C THR A 113 -7.57 3.83 12.09
N ALA A 114 -6.31 3.54 11.74
CA ALA A 114 -5.17 4.31 12.22
C ALA A 114 -5.26 5.79 11.79
N ILE A 115 -5.61 6.05 10.52
CA ILE A 115 -5.77 7.42 10.02
C ILE A 115 -6.87 8.16 10.76
N VAL A 116 -8.06 7.59 10.88
CA VAL A 116 -9.20 8.26 11.53
C VAL A 116 -8.97 8.47 13.03
N THR A 117 -8.18 7.62 13.68
CA THR A 117 -7.87 7.74 15.11
C THR A 117 -6.86 8.86 15.40
N TYR A 118 -5.93 9.12 14.48
CA TYR A 118 -4.80 10.03 14.70
C TYR A 118 -4.81 11.32 13.85
N LEU A 119 -5.80 11.48 12.96
CA LEU A 119 -6.11 12.76 12.29
C LEU A 119 -6.91 13.67 13.22
#